data_AF-A0A0W1RR64-F1
#
_entry.id   AF-A0A0W1RR64-F1
#
_cell.length_a   1.000
_cell.length_b   1.000
_cell.length_c   1.000
_cell.angle_alpha   90.00
_cell.angle_beta   90.00
_cell.angle_gamma   90.00
#
_symmetry.space_group_name_H-M   'P 1'
#
loop_
_entity.id
_entity.type
_entity.pdbx_description
1 polymer ?
#
loop_
_entity_poly.entity_id
_entity_poly.type
_entity_poly.pdbx_seq_one_letter_code
_entity_poly.pdbx_strand_id
1 'polypeptide(L)'
;MSEHVPSDLPTWLTTMQAHADALLDQHERLAELLRRSDTPSLDEFDAVFESIRQHNEGLADAEQARLEWVAAAGANETEAALAGQPEAARMAWEALKKTAQRFRELSQSNLMALRRIDQFLGERIDFLLQRDESGGSLYTAQGAESQAGGRGRTLGDA
;
A
#
# COMPACT_ATOMS: atom_id res chain seq x y z
N MET A 1 -40.08 -32.29 -8.18
CA MET A 1 -39.02 -32.69 -7.24
C MET A 1 -37.86 -31.76 -7.50
N SER A 2 -37.68 -30.75 -6.65
CA SER A 2 -36.61 -29.77 -6.83
C SER A 2 -35.33 -30.37 -6.26
N GLU A 3 -34.35 -30.64 -7.11
CA GLU A 3 -33.00 -30.99 -6.69
C GLU A 3 -32.43 -29.82 -5.91
N HIS A 4 -32.30 -30.00 -4.60
CA HIS A 4 -31.44 -29.18 -3.77
C HIS A 4 -30.00 -29.54 -4.20
N VAL A 5 -29.41 -28.75 -5.09
CA VAL A 5 -27.97 -28.77 -5.30
C VAL A 5 -27.38 -28.29 -3.98
N PRO A 6 -26.73 -29.15 -3.19
CA PRO A 6 -26.07 -28.66 -2.00
C PRO A 6 -25.00 -27.68 -2.49
N SER A 7 -24.93 -26.52 -1.86
CA SER A 7 -23.77 -25.65 -2.00
C SER A 7 -22.60 -26.42 -1.38
N ASP A 8 -21.92 -27.23 -2.19
CA ASP A 8 -20.95 -28.26 -1.77
C ASP A 8 -19.61 -27.68 -1.23
N LEU A 9 -19.58 -26.40 -0.89
CA LEU A 9 -18.41 -25.73 -0.35
C LEU A 9 -18.58 -25.43 1.14
N PRO A 10 -17.56 -25.69 1.97
CA PRO A 10 -17.59 -25.26 3.36
C PRO A 10 -17.83 -23.76 3.47
N THR A 11 -18.72 -23.34 4.38
CA THR A 11 -19.10 -21.93 4.55
C THR A 11 -17.90 -21.04 4.85
N TRP A 12 -16.96 -21.52 5.69
CA TRP A 12 -15.72 -20.80 5.99
C TRP A 12 -14.92 -20.50 4.71
N LEU A 13 -14.89 -21.43 3.76
CA LEU A 13 -14.11 -21.28 2.53
C LEU A 13 -14.71 -20.22 1.62
N THR A 14 -16.04 -20.25 1.46
CA THR A 14 -16.76 -19.20 0.70
C THR A 14 -16.66 -17.83 1.35
N THR A 15 -16.65 -17.78 2.69
CA THR A 15 -16.55 -16.53 3.46
C THR A 15 -15.14 -15.96 3.38
N MET A 16 -14.10 -16.79 3.56
CA MET A 16 -12.70 -16.39 3.38
C MET A 16 -12.47 -15.86 1.96
N GLN A 17 -13.00 -16.53 0.93
CA GLN A 17 -12.88 -16.08 -0.46
C GLN A 17 -13.50 -14.70 -0.66
N ALA A 18 -14.72 -14.48 -0.17
CA ALA A 18 -15.40 -13.19 -0.29
C ALA A 18 -14.61 -12.06 0.38
N HIS A 19 -14.07 -12.30 1.59
CA HIS A 19 -13.23 -11.32 2.28
C HIS A 19 -11.88 -11.09 1.58
N ALA A 20 -11.25 -12.14 1.05
CA ALA A 20 -9.98 -12.03 0.33
C ALA A 20 -10.13 -11.24 -0.98
N ASP A 21 -11.20 -11.48 -1.73
CA ASP A 21 -11.51 -10.74 -2.95
C ASP A 21 -11.84 -9.27 -2.63
N ALA A 22 -12.65 -9.00 -1.60
CA ALA A 22 -12.94 -7.63 -1.18
C ALA A 22 -11.68 -6.87 -0.71
N LEU A 23 -10.78 -7.54 0.01
CA LEU A 23 -9.49 -6.97 0.41
C LEU A 23 -8.61 -6.64 -0.80
N LEU A 24 -8.61 -7.49 -1.82
CA LEU A 24 -7.91 -7.24 -3.07
C LEU A 24 -8.49 -5.98 -3.76
N ASP A 25 -9.80 -5.90 -3.90
CA ASP A 25 -10.49 -4.74 -4.50
C ASP A 25 -10.16 -3.43 -3.75
N GLN A 26 -10.18 -3.46 -2.41
CA GLN A 26 -9.82 -2.26 -1.63
C GLN A 26 -8.36 -1.88 -1.80
N HIS A 27 -7.45 -2.84 -1.91
CA HIS A 27 -6.05 -2.55 -2.15
C HIS A 27 -5.80 -2.05 -3.58
N GLU A 28 -6.58 -2.46 -4.56
CA GLU A 28 -6.53 -1.91 -5.92
C GLU A 28 -7.03 -0.46 -5.93
N ARG A 29 -8.11 -0.19 -5.20
CA ARG A 29 -8.61 1.18 -5.00
C ARG A 29 -7.59 2.05 -4.28
N LEU A 30 -6.94 1.55 -3.23
CA LEU A 30 -5.85 2.25 -2.56
C LEU A 30 -4.69 2.55 -3.52
N ALA A 31 -4.31 1.56 -4.35
CA ALA A 31 -3.26 1.75 -5.35
C ALA A 31 -3.64 2.81 -6.40
N GLU A 32 -4.92 2.93 -6.75
CA GLU A 32 -5.42 4.00 -7.62
C GLU A 32 -5.30 5.36 -6.92
N LEU A 33 -5.79 5.50 -5.69
CA LEU A 33 -5.70 6.73 -4.91
C LEU A 33 -4.25 7.21 -4.76
N LEU A 34 -3.30 6.30 -4.51
CA LEU A 34 -1.88 6.62 -4.39
C LEU A 34 -1.22 7.04 -5.71
N ARG A 35 -1.82 6.72 -6.86
CA ARG A 35 -1.30 7.08 -8.20
C ARG A 35 -1.95 8.33 -8.79
N ARG A 36 -3.01 8.84 -8.18
CA ARG A 36 -3.70 10.05 -8.64
C ARG A 36 -2.79 11.27 -8.56
N SER A 37 -2.94 12.17 -9.54
CA SER A 37 -2.19 13.41 -9.61
C SER A 37 -2.76 14.50 -8.70
N ASP A 38 -4.06 14.45 -8.47
CA ASP A 38 -4.79 15.23 -7.49
C ASP A 38 -4.65 14.61 -6.10
N THR A 39 -4.62 15.45 -5.06
CA THR A 39 -4.59 14.98 -3.68
C THR A 39 -5.97 14.41 -3.33
N PRO A 40 -6.09 13.09 -3.08
CA PRO A 40 -7.36 12.52 -2.68
C PRO A 40 -7.78 13.08 -1.33
N SER A 41 -9.10 13.12 -1.08
CA SER A 41 -9.61 13.54 0.22
C SER A 41 -9.24 12.54 1.31
N LEU A 42 -9.10 13.00 2.55
CA LEU A 42 -8.89 12.11 3.69
C LEU A 42 -10.07 11.14 3.86
N ASP A 43 -11.29 11.60 3.62
CA ASP A 43 -12.50 10.77 3.66
C ASP A 43 -12.46 9.58 2.69
N GLU A 44 -11.86 9.75 1.50
CA GLU A 44 -11.67 8.65 0.53
C GLU A 44 -10.69 7.60 1.04
N PHE A 45 -9.60 8.02 1.70
CA PHE A 45 -8.65 7.09 2.31
C PHE A 45 -9.26 6.39 3.53
N ASP A 46 -9.96 7.14 4.38
CA ASP A 46 -10.60 6.60 5.59
C ASP A 46 -11.64 5.54 5.25
N ALA A 47 -12.46 5.77 4.21
CA ALA A 47 -13.43 4.78 3.73
C ALA A 47 -12.75 3.48 3.25
N VAL A 48 -11.61 3.60 2.54
CA VAL A 48 -10.84 2.42 2.10
C VAL A 48 -10.22 1.69 3.30
N PHE A 49 -9.62 2.41 4.25
CA PHE A 49 -9.03 1.80 5.43
C PHE A 49 -10.06 1.18 6.39
N GLU A 50 -11.25 1.77 6.52
CA GLU A 50 -12.35 1.17 7.25
C GLU A 50 -12.81 -0.14 6.61
N SER A 51 -13.01 -0.15 5.29
CA SER A 51 -13.37 -1.38 4.57
C SER A 51 -12.27 -2.46 4.68
N ILE A 52 -10.99 -2.08 4.57
CA ILE A 52 -9.87 -3.01 4.78
C ILE A 52 -9.90 -3.61 6.19
N ARG A 53 -10.15 -2.81 7.24
CA ARG A 53 -10.26 -3.32 8.62
C ARG A 53 -11.41 -4.29 8.77
N GLN A 54 -12.60 -3.92 8.29
CA GLN A 54 -13.79 -4.76 8.33
C GLN A 54 -13.57 -6.13 7.66
N HIS A 55 -12.96 -6.15 6.46
CA HIS A 55 -12.74 -7.41 5.76
C HIS A 55 -11.60 -8.24 6.37
N ASN A 56 -10.61 -7.63 7.02
CA ASN A 56 -9.61 -8.37 7.78
C ASN A 56 -10.21 -9.03 9.03
N GLU A 57 -11.12 -8.35 9.73
CA GLU A 57 -11.86 -8.93 10.86
C GLU A 57 -12.68 -10.14 10.40
N GLY A 58 -13.46 -9.99 9.32
CA GLY A 58 -14.22 -11.11 8.77
C GLY A 58 -13.35 -12.26 8.24
N LEU A 59 -12.14 -11.97 7.72
CA LEU A 59 -11.18 -12.99 7.34
C LEU A 59 -10.66 -13.76 8.56
N ALA A 60 -10.42 -13.07 9.69
CA ALA A 60 -9.98 -13.70 10.94
C ALA A 60 -11.07 -14.61 11.52
N ASP A 61 -12.33 -14.18 11.50
CA ASP A 61 -13.47 -15.00 11.93
C ASP A 61 -13.63 -16.26 11.07
N ALA A 62 -13.50 -16.11 9.74
CA ALA A 62 -13.58 -17.23 8.81
C ALA A 62 -12.37 -18.19 8.95
N GLU A 63 -11.19 -17.67 9.25
CA GLU A 63 -10.00 -18.47 9.56
C GLU A 63 -10.19 -19.26 10.86
N GLN A 64 -10.77 -18.66 11.89
CA GLN A 64 -11.12 -19.37 13.12
C GLN A 64 -12.10 -20.52 12.84
N ALA A 65 -13.15 -20.28 12.05
CA ALA A 65 -14.09 -21.33 11.64
C ALA A 65 -13.40 -22.45 10.82
N ARG A 66 -12.41 -22.10 9.99
CA ARG A 66 -11.59 -23.08 9.27
C ARG A 66 -10.79 -23.95 10.25
N LEU A 67 -10.14 -23.35 11.23
CA LEU A 67 -9.34 -24.08 12.22
C LEU A 67 -10.19 -25.03 13.06
N GLU A 68 -11.37 -24.60 13.49
CA GLU A 68 -12.34 -25.44 14.20
C GLU A 68 -12.82 -26.62 13.35
N TRP A 69 -13.09 -26.37 12.06
CA TRP A 69 -13.46 -27.41 11.12
C TRP A 69 -12.34 -28.43 10.88
N VAL A 70 -11.08 -27.97 10.74
CA VAL A 70 -9.90 -28.85 10.60
C VAL A 70 -9.72 -29.71 11.85
N ALA A 71 -9.87 -29.13 13.04
CA ALA A 71 -9.80 -29.85 14.31
C ALA A 71 -10.91 -30.90 14.44
N ALA A 72 -12.14 -30.57 14.05
CA ALA A 72 -13.27 -31.50 14.04
C ALA A 72 -13.08 -32.66 13.05
N ALA A 73 -12.36 -32.42 11.94
CA ALA A 73 -11.98 -33.45 10.99
C ALA A 73 -10.84 -34.37 11.49
N GLY A 74 -10.23 -34.07 12.64
CA GLY A 74 -9.09 -34.82 13.18
C GLY A 74 -7.81 -34.68 12.36
N ALA A 75 -7.70 -33.61 11.58
CA ALA A 75 -6.55 -33.30 10.75
C ALA A 75 -5.71 -32.18 11.38
N ASN A 76 -4.43 -32.13 11.04
CA ASN A 76 -3.53 -31.05 11.47
C ASN A 76 -3.40 -29.93 10.41
N GLU A 77 -3.81 -30.21 9.16
CA GLU A 77 -3.63 -29.33 8.01
C GLU A 77 -4.93 -29.24 7.20
N THR A 78 -5.19 -28.07 6.60
CA THR A 78 -6.37 -27.85 5.75
C THR A 78 -6.42 -28.82 4.57
N GLU A 79 -5.28 -29.07 3.94
CA GLU A 79 -5.18 -29.93 2.75
C GLU A 79 -5.51 -31.38 3.09
N ALA A 80 -5.05 -31.87 4.25
CA ALA A 80 -5.42 -33.19 4.76
C ALA A 80 -6.91 -33.28 5.07
N ALA A 81 -7.50 -32.26 5.71
CA ALA A 81 -8.94 -32.22 5.99
C ALA A 81 -9.78 -32.15 4.70
N LEU A 82 -9.30 -31.47 3.66
CA LEU A 82 -9.96 -31.35 2.36
C LEU A 82 -9.81 -32.60 1.47
N ALA A 83 -8.92 -33.55 1.80
CA ALA A 83 -8.73 -34.76 1.00
C ALA A 83 -10.00 -35.61 0.88
N GLY A 84 -10.86 -35.60 1.92
CA GLY A 84 -12.16 -36.27 1.92
C GLY A 84 -13.32 -35.43 1.37
N GLN A 85 -13.06 -34.21 0.89
CA GLN A 85 -14.06 -33.27 0.39
C GLN A 85 -14.17 -33.28 -1.14
N PRO A 86 -15.29 -32.76 -1.70
CA PRO A 86 -15.45 -32.63 -3.14
C PRO A 86 -14.29 -31.88 -3.80
N GLU A 87 -13.97 -32.23 -5.05
CA GLU A 87 -12.93 -31.56 -5.84
C GLU A 87 -13.14 -30.04 -5.89
N ALA A 88 -14.40 -29.59 -5.94
CA ALA A 88 -14.76 -28.18 -5.89
C ALA A 88 -14.18 -27.45 -4.67
N ALA A 89 -14.19 -28.08 -3.48
CA ALA A 89 -13.63 -27.48 -2.26
C ALA A 89 -12.10 -27.37 -2.32
N ARG A 90 -11.43 -28.38 -2.89
CA ARG A 90 -9.98 -28.35 -3.11
C ARG A 90 -9.60 -27.28 -4.14
N MET A 91 -10.32 -27.17 -5.26
CA MET A 91 -10.11 -26.11 -6.24
C MET A 91 -10.36 -24.70 -5.67
N ALA A 92 -11.40 -24.54 -4.85
CA ALA A 92 -11.69 -23.26 -4.19
C ALA A 92 -10.60 -22.88 -3.18
N TRP A 93 -10.04 -23.84 -2.45
CA TRP A 93 -8.87 -23.60 -1.58
C TRP A 93 -7.63 -23.17 -2.36
N GLU A 94 -7.35 -23.80 -3.51
CA GLU A 94 -6.26 -23.36 -4.39
C GLU A 94 -6.48 -21.96 -4.96
N ALA A 95 -7.73 -21.62 -5.31
CA ALA A 95 -8.09 -20.27 -5.76
C ALA A 95 -7.84 -19.23 -4.65
N LEU A 96 -8.26 -19.52 -3.42
CA LEU A 96 -8.03 -18.66 -2.26
C LEU A 96 -6.53 -18.41 -2.02
N LYS A 97 -5.69 -19.46 -2.12
CA LYS A 97 -4.22 -19.31 -2.01
C LYS A 97 -3.66 -18.35 -3.06
N LYS A 98 -4.17 -18.40 -4.30
CA LYS A 98 -3.78 -17.48 -5.38
C LYS A 98 -4.24 -16.04 -5.09
N THR A 99 -5.48 -15.85 -4.62
CA THR A 99 -5.98 -14.53 -4.21
C THR A 99 -5.11 -13.95 -3.09
N ALA A 100 -4.81 -14.74 -2.06
CA ALA A 100 -3.96 -14.32 -0.95
C ALA A 100 -2.54 -13.91 -1.39
N GLN A 101 -1.95 -14.65 -2.34
CA GLN A 101 -0.65 -14.30 -2.91
C GLN A 101 -0.69 -12.96 -3.66
N ARG A 102 -1.71 -12.73 -4.50
CA ARG A 102 -1.89 -11.45 -5.21
C ARG A 102 -2.11 -10.30 -4.22
N PHE A 103 -2.93 -10.51 -3.20
CA PHE A 103 -3.15 -9.55 -2.13
C PHE A 103 -1.84 -9.18 -1.41
N ARG A 104 -0.99 -10.18 -1.10
CA ARG A 104 0.32 -9.96 -0.47
C ARG A 104 1.22 -9.06 -1.33
N GLU A 105 1.30 -9.32 -2.63
CA GLU A 105 2.12 -8.53 -3.55
C GLU A 105 1.61 -7.09 -3.64
N LEU A 106 0.29 -6.90 -3.76
CA LEU A 106 -0.32 -5.58 -3.87
C LEU A 106 -0.22 -4.78 -2.57
N SER A 107 -0.47 -5.40 -1.42
CA SER A 107 -0.32 -4.75 -0.11
C SER A 107 1.12 -4.32 0.15
N GLN A 108 2.11 -5.13 -0.23
CA GLN A 108 3.52 -4.76 -0.16
C GLN A 108 3.84 -3.57 -1.07
N SER A 109 3.31 -3.54 -2.30
CA SER A 109 3.48 -2.42 -3.22
C SER A 109 2.89 -1.12 -2.64
N ASN A 110 1.66 -1.16 -2.13
CA ASN A 110 1.00 -0.01 -1.52
C ASN A 110 1.76 0.52 -0.30
N LEU A 111 2.30 -0.37 0.55
CA LEU A 111 3.13 0.02 1.69
C LEU A 111 4.39 0.76 1.26
N MET A 112 5.06 0.31 0.19
CA MET A 112 6.25 0.98 -0.33
C MET A 112 5.91 2.36 -0.93
N ALA A 113 4.77 2.48 -1.61
CA ALA A 113 4.29 3.76 -2.13
C ALA A 113 4.00 4.76 -0.99
N LEU A 114 3.29 4.32 0.06
CA LEU A 114 3.02 5.15 1.25
C LEU A 114 4.30 5.61 1.94
N ARG A 115 5.27 4.71 2.14
CA ARG A 115 6.57 5.06 2.74
C ARG A 115 7.34 6.10 1.93
N ARG A 116 7.28 6.01 0.60
CA ARG A 116 7.93 7.01 -0.28
C ARG A 116 7.25 8.37 -0.17
N ILE A 117 5.93 8.40 -0.08
CA ILE A 117 5.17 9.65 0.12
C ILE A 117 5.53 10.27 1.46
N ASP A 118 5.55 9.49 2.54
CA ASP A 118 5.94 9.93 3.88
C ASP A 118 7.35 10.53 3.90
N GLN A 119 8.32 9.85 3.30
CA GLN A 119 9.70 10.36 3.17
C GLN A 119 9.74 11.71 2.44
N PHE A 120 9.06 11.83 1.30
CA PHE A 120 9.04 13.07 0.52
C PHE A 120 8.38 14.23 1.29
N LEU A 121 7.33 13.95 2.05
CA LEU A 121 6.68 14.95 2.90
C LEU A 121 7.59 15.37 4.06
N GLY A 122 8.29 14.43 4.69
CA GLY A 122 9.29 14.70 5.72
C GLY A 122 10.38 15.63 5.21
N GLU A 123 11.00 15.32 4.06
CA GLU A 123 12.03 16.17 3.44
C GLU A 123 11.54 17.60 3.15
N ARG A 124 10.27 17.76 2.74
CA ARG A 124 9.66 19.08 2.49
C ARG A 124 9.38 19.85 3.76
N ILE A 125 8.92 19.17 4.82
CA ILE A 125 8.69 19.78 6.12
C ILE A 125 10.02 20.22 6.72
N ASP A 126 11.04 19.37 6.68
CA ASP A 126 12.39 19.68 7.15
C ASP A 126 12.94 20.92 6.45
N PHE A 127 12.76 21.04 5.13
CA PHE A 127 13.13 22.24 4.38
C PHE A 127 12.40 23.51 4.86
N LEU A 128 11.10 23.42 5.18
CA LEU A 128 10.33 24.54 5.69
C LEU A 128 10.77 24.94 7.10
N LEU A 129 11.09 23.97 7.96
CA LEU A 129 11.53 24.20 9.34
C LEU A 129 12.98 24.75 9.40
N GLN A 130 13.86 24.33 8.50
CA GLN A 130 15.24 24.83 8.43
C GLN A 130 15.33 26.29 7.98
N ARG A 131 14.30 26.83 7.31
CA ARG A 131 14.33 28.17 6.73
C ARG A 131 14.31 29.31 7.75
N ASP A 132 13.99 29.02 9.02
CA ASP A 132 14.04 29.98 10.11
C ASP A 132 15.33 29.89 10.96
N GLU A 133 16.19 28.88 10.74
CA GLU A 133 17.44 28.67 11.47
C GLU A 133 18.68 28.74 10.55
N SER A 134 18.84 29.83 9.80
CA SER A 134 20.12 30.45 9.41
C SER A 134 19.82 31.65 8.49
N GLY A 135 20.02 32.92 8.87
CA GLY A 135 21.09 33.45 9.69
C GLY A 135 22.28 33.92 8.85
N GLY A 136 22.06 34.78 7.85
CA GLY A 136 23.08 35.65 7.26
C GLY A 136 24.03 35.05 6.19
N SER A 137 24.25 35.83 5.13
CA SER A 137 25.20 35.61 4.01
C SER A 137 24.76 34.55 3.00
N LEU A 138 24.28 34.91 1.80
CA LEU A 138 25.12 35.35 0.69
C LEU A 138 24.29 36.17 -0.33
N TYR A 139 24.11 37.46 -0.05
CA TYR A 139 23.84 38.47 -1.09
C TYR A 139 25.13 39.27 -1.31
N THR A 140 26.08 38.67 -2.02
CA THR A 140 27.04 39.43 -2.83
C THR A 140 26.90 38.93 -4.25
N ALA A 141 25.97 39.56 -4.97
CA ALA A 141 26.00 39.60 -6.42
C ALA A 141 27.34 40.21 -6.84
N GLN A 142 28.28 39.38 -7.28
CA GLN A 142 29.45 39.84 -8.02
C GLN A 142 29.41 39.22 -9.41
N GLY A 143 28.47 39.73 -10.21
CA GLY A 143 28.55 39.72 -11.66
C GLY A 143 28.73 41.17 -12.11
N ALA A 144 29.99 41.57 -12.30
CA ALA A 144 30.35 42.75 -13.09
C ALA A 144 31.79 42.59 -13.58
N GLU A 145 31.98 41.67 -14.52
CA GLU A 145 33.02 41.85 -15.53
C GLU A 145 32.58 43.00 -16.44
N SER A 146 33.42 44.04 -16.57
CA SER A 146 33.34 45.03 -17.64
C SER A 146 34.73 45.55 -17.95
N GLN A 147 35.05 45.50 -19.24
CA GLN A 147 36.35 45.56 -19.90
C GLN A 147 36.89 46.98 -20.11
N ALA A 148 38.23 47.07 -20.20
CA ALA A 148 39.05 47.86 -21.13
C ALA A 148 39.01 49.42 -21.18
N GLY A 149 40.19 50.05 -21.01
CA GLY A 149 40.64 51.15 -21.88
C GLY A 149 41.20 52.44 -21.25
N GLY A 150 42.53 52.52 -21.11
CA GLY A 150 43.35 53.59 -21.72
C GLY A 150 43.49 55.01 -21.12
N ARG A 151 44.77 55.37 -20.86
CA ARG A 151 45.45 56.70 -20.91
C ARG A 151 45.36 57.68 -19.73
N GLY A 152 46.52 57.98 -19.13
CA GLY A 152 46.89 59.34 -18.71
C GLY A 152 47.85 59.53 -17.52
N ARG A 153 49.17 59.48 -17.80
CA ARG A 153 50.32 60.21 -17.20
C ARG A 153 50.21 60.90 -15.81
N THR A 154 51.23 60.65 -14.95
CA THR A 154 52.17 61.62 -14.31
C THR A 154 53.42 60.85 -13.81
N LEU A 155 54.64 60.98 -14.36
CA LEU A 155 55.75 61.95 -14.14
C LEU A 155 56.33 62.03 -12.70
N GLY A 156 57.66 61.83 -12.56
CA GLY A 156 58.51 62.16 -11.40
C GLY A 156 59.20 60.92 -10.78
N ASP A 157 60.40 60.49 -11.18
CA ASP A 157 61.75 61.05 -10.91
C ASP A 157 62.09 61.23 -9.41
N ALA A 158 62.85 60.27 -8.86
CA ALA A 158 64.04 60.43 -7.98
C ALA A 158 64.55 59.05 -7.53
#